data_AF-A0A2E8UH35-F1
#
_entry.id   AF-A0A2E8UH35-F1
#
_cell.length_a   1.000
_cell.length_b   1.000
_cell.length_c   1.000
_cell.angle_alpha   90.00
_cell.angle_beta   90.00
_cell.angle_gamma   90.00
#
_symmetry.space_group_name_H-M   'P 1'
#
loop_
_entity.id
_entity.type
_entity.pdbx_description
1 polymer ?
#
loop_
_entity_poly.entity_id
_entity_poly.type
_entity_poly.pdbx_seq_one_letter_code
_entity_poly.pdbx_strand_id
1 'polypeptide(L)'
;MKDKDKEILDRINDSINKEYGLDPRTPISDTQRSLREMVEQSINQYFENLGGHETIDLYDLVLKEVELPLLIAVLKQTKNNQSKASKILGLNRGTLRKKLKQYNLI
;
A
#
# COMPACT_ATOMS: atom_id res chain seq x y z
N MET A 1 -22.87 4.81 9.66
CA MET A 1 -21.86 4.91 8.58
C MET A 1 -22.64 5.08 7.29
N LYS A 2 -22.47 6.19 6.58
CA LYS A 2 -23.44 6.70 5.60
C LYS A 2 -23.37 5.86 4.32
N ASP A 3 -24.51 5.40 3.80
CA ASP A 3 -24.59 4.48 2.64
C ASP A 3 -23.80 4.94 1.40
N LYS A 4 -23.58 6.26 1.25
CA LYS A 4 -22.77 6.85 0.17
C LYS A 4 -21.29 6.47 0.22
N ASP A 5 -20.70 6.37 1.41
CA ASP A 5 -19.27 6.07 1.53
C ASP A 5 -19.00 4.62 1.08
N LYS A 6 -19.90 3.71 1.44
CA LYS A 6 -19.86 2.31 1.01
C LYS A 6 -19.98 2.17 -0.51
N GLU A 7 -20.91 2.89 -1.13
CA GLU A 7 -21.09 2.90 -2.59
C GLU A 7 -19.85 3.41 -3.34
N ILE A 8 -19.16 4.43 -2.81
CA ILE A 8 -17.90 4.93 -3.38
C ILE A 8 -16.79 3.88 -3.26
N LEU A 9 -16.67 3.23 -2.10
CA LEU A 9 -15.67 2.19 -1.86
C LEU A 9 -15.85 1.00 -2.81
N ASP A 10 -17.10 0.55 -3.01
CA ASP A 10 -17.44 -0.55 -3.92
C ASP A 10 -17.05 -0.20 -5.36
N ARG A 11 -17.38 1.01 -5.83
CA ARG A 11 -16.98 1.48 -7.18
C ARG A 11 -15.46 1.53 -7.37
N ILE A 12 -14.72 1.97 -6.36
CA ILE A 12 -13.25 2.00 -6.42
C ILE A 12 -12.70 0.57 -6.50
N ASN A 13 -13.23 -0.35 -5.69
CA ASN A 13 -12.79 -1.74 -5.68
C ASN A 13 -13.06 -2.43 -7.02
N ASP A 14 -14.22 -2.21 -7.62
CA ASP A 14 -14.55 -2.73 -8.95
C ASP A 14 -13.61 -2.18 -10.04
N SER A 15 -13.31 -0.88 -9.98
CA SER A 15 -12.37 -0.24 -10.90
C SER A 15 -10.98 -0.87 -10.79
N ILE A 16 -10.46 -1.06 -9.57
CA ILE A 16 -9.14 -1.64 -9.33
C ILE A 16 -9.11 -3.12 -9.77
N ASN A 17 -10.12 -3.91 -9.39
CA ASN A 17 -10.20 -5.33 -9.77
C ASN A 17 -10.17 -5.47 -11.30
N LYS A 18 -10.86 -4.59 -12.03
CA LYS A 18 -10.87 -4.57 -13.50
C LYS A 18 -9.53 -4.12 -14.09
N GLU A 19 -8.93 -3.05 -13.57
CA GLU A 19 -7.66 -2.50 -14.05
C GLU A 19 -6.52 -3.51 -13.93
N TYR A 20 -6.46 -4.23 -12.79
CA TYR A 20 -5.40 -5.18 -12.48
C TYR A 20 -5.74 -6.64 -12.84
N GLY A 21 -6.93 -6.90 -13.39
CA GLY A 21 -7.38 -8.23 -13.78
C GLY A 21 -7.34 -9.25 -12.64
N LEU A 22 -7.70 -8.83 -11.43
CA LEU A 22 -7.66 -9.68 -10.23
C LEU A 22 -8.68 -10.82 -10.33
N ASP A 23 -8.34 -12.00 -9.79
CA ASP A 23 -9.25 -13.15 -9.77
C ASP A 23 -10.50 -12.78 -8.97
N PRO A 24 -11.72 -12.93 -9.53
CA PRO A 24 -12.98 -12.67 -8.82
C PRO A 24 -13.16 -13.46 -7.52
N ARG A 25 -12.39 -14.55 -7.31
CA ARG A 25 -12.37 -15.34 -6.06
C ARG A 25 -11.46 -14.75 -4.98
N THR A 26 -10.58 -13.81 -5.34
CA THR A 26 -9.74 -13.06 -4.42
C THR A 26 -9.83 -11.56 -4.74
N PRO A 27 -11.04 -10.97 -4.64
CA PRO A 27 -11.21 -9.55 -4.89
C PRO A 27 -10.45 -8.75 -3.83
N ILE A 28 -10.07 -7.51 -4.16
CA ILE A 28 -9.34 -6.66 -3.20
C ILE A 28 -10.13 -6.41 -1.90
N SER A 29 -11.46 -6.59 -1.93
CA SER A 29 -12.37 -6.51 -0.79
C SER A 29 -12.21 -7.66 0.22
N ASP A 30 -11.75 -8.84 -0.20
CA ASP A 30 -11.70 -10.07 0.64
C ASP A 30 -10.35 -10.30 1.33
N THR A 31 -9.37 -9.43 1.12
CA THR A 31 -8.16 -9.43 1.94
C THR A 31 -8.55 -8.95 3.36
N GLN A 32 -8.80 -9.90 4.26
CA GLN A 32 -9.61 -9.72 5.48
C GLN A 32 -9.20 -8.50 6.33
N ARG A 33 -10.16 -7.56 6.44
CA ARG A 33 -10.00 -6.13 6.78
C ARG A 33 -9.07 -5.45 5.80
N SER A 34 -9.65 -4.84 4.77
CA SER A 34 -8.87 -4.25 3.69
C SER A 34 -7.77 -3.35 4.26
N LEU A 35 -6.56 -3.41 3.70
CA LEU A 35 -5.43 -2.55 4.10
C LEU A 35 -5.84 -1.07 4.21
N ARG A 36 -6.82 -0.65 3.40
CA ARG A 36 -7.45 0.68 3.45
C ARG A 36 -8.04 1.01 4.82
N GLU A 37 -8.83 0.11 5.41
CA GLU A 37 -9.43 0.31 6.74
C GLU A 37 -8.35 0.40 7.82
N MET A 38 -7.30 -0.43 7.72
CA MET A 38 -6.19 -0.39 8.66
C MET A 38 -5.40 0.92 8.57
N VAL A 39 -5.18 1.42 7.36
CA VAL A 39 -4.53 2.71 7.13
C VAL A 39 -5.41 3.84 7.67
N GLU A 40 -6.71 3.85 7.38
CA GLU A 40 -7.64 4.85 7.88
C GLU A 40 -7.65 4.90 9.42
N GLN A 41 -7.75 3.74 10.07
CA GLN A 41 -7.68 3.64 11.53
C GLN A 41 -6.35 4.17 12.08
N SER A 42 -5.23 3.81 11.46
CA SER A 42 -3.89 4.24 11.89
C SER A 42 -3.72 5.76 11.77
N ILE A 43 -4.24 6.35 10.69
CA ILE A 43 -4.18 7.79 10.46
C ILE A 43 -5.07 8.57 11.42
N ASN A 44 -6.30 8.08 11.67
CA ASN A 44 -7.19 8.70 12.64
C ASN A 44 -6.56 8.69 14.04
N GLN A 45 -5.99 7.56 14.45
CA GLN A 45 -5.26 7.46 15.72
C GLN A 45 -4.05 8.41 15.77
N TYR A 46 -3.32 8.54 14.67
CA TYR A 46 -2.20 9.48 14.58
C TYR A 46 -2.65 10.93 14.80
N PHE A 47 -3.76 11.36 14.18
CA PHE A 47 -4.31 12.70 14.39
C PHE A 47 -4.84 12.92 15.80
N GLU A 48 -5.46 11.92 16.43
CA GLU A 48 -5.87 11.99 17.84
C GLU A 48 -4.65 12.19 18.75
N ASN A 49 -3.57 11.44 18.50
CA ASN A 49 -2.34 11.49 19.29
C ASN A 49 -1.53 12.78 19.08
N LEU A 50 -1.74 13.45 17.95
CA LEU A 50 -1.05 14.69 17.61
C LEU A 50 -1.41 15.85 18.55
N GLY A 51 -2.54 15.77 19.26
CA GLY A 51 -2.88 16.71 20.33
C GLY A 51 -2.97 18.18 19.89
N GLY A 52 -3.23 18.44 18.61
CA GLY A 52 -3.33 19.79 18.04
C GLY A 52 -2.02 20.40 17.55
N HIS A 53 -0.92 19.66 17.54
CA HIS A 53 0.31 20.08 16.84
C HIS A 53 0.13 20.02 15.32
N GLU A 54 0.94 20.77 14.56
CA GLU A 54 0.96 20.67 13.10
C GLU A 54 1.78 19.46 12.64
N THR A 55 1.35 18.79 11.57
CA THR A 55 2.13 17.75 10.89
C THR A 55 2.77 18.30 9.64
N ILE A 56 4.01 17.93 9.39
CA ILE A 56 4.68 18.13 8.09
C ILE A 56 4.96 16.78 7.44
N ASP A 57 4.90 16.72 6.11
CA ASP A 57 5.31 15.57 5.30
C ASP A 57 4.58 14.24 5.59
N LEU A 58 3.31 14.30 6.04
CA LEU A 58 2.51 13.10 6.37
C LEU A 58 2.40 12.12 5.19
N TYR A 59 2.32 12.64 3.95
CA TYR A 59 2.29 11.80 2.76
C TYR A 59 3.55 10.92 2.64
N ASP A 60 4.73 11.53 2.78
CA ASP A 60 6.01 10.81 2.69
C ASP A 60 6.20 9.87 3.88
N LEU A 61 5.74 10.24 5.07
CA LEU A 61 5.76 9.38 6.25
C LEU A 61 4.96 8.10 6.00
N VAL A 62 3.69 8.24 5.60
CA VAL A 62 2.80 7.11 5.33
C VAL A 62 3.31 6.27 4.17
N LEU A 63 3.79 6.91 3.10
CA LEU A 63 4.32 6.20 1.95
C LEU A 63 5.52 5.32 2.34
N LYS A 64 6.42 5.82 3.21
CA LYS A 64 7.55 5.02 3.72
C LYS A 64 7.10 3.83 4.56
N GLU A 65 6.13 4.03 5.46
CA GLU A 65 5.58 2.97 6.32
C GLU A 65 4.89 1.86 5.52
N VAL A 66 4.28 2.18 4.39
CA VAL A 66 3.65 1.18 3.51
C VAL A 66 4.65 0.55 2.55
N GLU A 67 5.56 1.34 1.99
CA GLU A 67 6.46 0.88 0.93
C GLU A 67 7.54 -0.06 1.45
N LEU A 68 8.13 0.21 2.62
CA LEU A 68 9.16 -0.63 3.21
C LEU A 68 8.71 -2.11 3.39
N PRO A 69 7.60 -2.40 4.09
CA PRO A 69 7.16 -3.78 4.28
C PRO A 69 6.76 -4.46 2.96
N LEU A 70 6.20 -3.71 2.01
CA LEU A 70 5.90 -4.21 0.66
C LEU A 70 7.19 -4.67 -0.05
N LEU A 71 8.23 -3.84 -0.05
CA LEU A 71 9.51 -4.17 -0.66
C LEU A 71 10.16 -5.40 -0.02
N ILE A 72 10.17 -5.47 1.31
CA ILE A 72 10.72 -6.62 2.06
C ILE A 72 9.95 -7.90 1.73
N ALA A 73 8.62 -7.86 1.72
CA ALA A 73 7.79 -9.02 1.43
C ALA A 73 8.06 -9.56 0.02
N VAL A 74 8.11 -8.69 -0.99
CA VAL A 74 8.38 -9.11 -2.37
C VAL A 74 9.83 -9.59 -2.55
N LEU A 75 10.82 -8.94 -1.92
CA LEU A 75 12.20 -9.43 -1.96
C LEU A 75 12.31 -10.83 -1.34
N LYS A 76 11.67 -11.06 -0.19
CA LYS A 76 11.62 -12.38 0.45
C LYS A 76 10.97 -13.41 -0.48
N GLN A 77 9.81 -13.09 -1.06
CA GLN A 77 9.09 -13.97 -1.99
C GLN A 77 9.92 -14.31 -3.23
N THR A 78 10.74 -13.37 -3.70
CA THR A 78 11.59 -13.54 -4.89
C THR A 78 13.01 -14.01 -4.57
N LYS A 79 13.31 -14.34 -3.31
CA LYS A 79 14.65 -14.71 -2.83
C LYS A 79 15.72 -13.68 -3.24
N ASN A 80 15.43 -12.40 -3.01
CA ASN A 80 16.26 -11.25 -3.36
C ASN A 80 16.53 -11.06 -4.87
N ASN A 81 15.79 -11.74 -5.76
CA ASN A 81 15.91 -11.53 -7.19
C ASN A 81 15.21 -10.23 -7.61
N GLN A 82 15.98 -9.15 -7.70
CA GLN A 82 15.48 -7.81 -8.03
C GLN A 82 14.76 -7.74 -9.38
N SER A 83 15.17 -8.51 -10.38
CA SER A 83 14.49 -8.53 -11.69
C SER A 83 13.11 -9.19 -11.62
N LYS A 84 12.93 -10.19 -10.76
CA LYS A 84 11.61 -10.78 -10.48
C LYS A 84 10.77 -9.84 -9.62
N ALA A 85 11.38 -9.26 -8.58
CA ALA A 85 10.71 -8.32 -7.68
C ALA A 85 10.18 -7.10 -8.45
N SER A 86 10.96 -6.53 -9.38
CA SER A 86 10.54 -5.37 -10.16
C SER A 86 9.34 -5.70 -11.07
N LYS A 87 9.27 -6.92 -11.61
CA LYS A 87 8.10 -7.39 -12.38
C LYS A 87 6.86 -7.53 -11.51
N ILE A 88 7.00 -8.13 -10.31
CA ILE A 88 5.87 -8.28 -9.37
C ILE A 88 5.34 -6.93 -8.91
N LEU A 89 6.24 -5.99 -8.60
CA LEU A 89 5.89 -4.64 -8.16
C LEU A 89 5.44 -3.72 -9.30
N GLY A 90 5.53 -4.15 -10.57
CA GLY A 90 5.24 -3.30 -11.72
C GLY A 90 6.21 -2.11 -11.88
N LEU A 91 7.41 -2.20 -11.30
CA LEU A 91 8.40 -1.12 -11.32
C LEU A 91 9.49 -1.35 -12.38
N ASN A 92 10.01 -0.26 -12.93
CA ASN A 92 11.29 -0.32 -13.62
C ASN A 92 12.40 -0.75 -12.62
N ARG A 93 13.34 -1.60 -13.08
CA ARG A 93 14.44 -2.10 -12.25
C ARG A 93 15.29 -0.99 -11.63
N GLY A 94 15.55 0.10 -12.37
CA GLY A 94 16.27 1.27 -11.85
C GLY A 94 15.52 1.96 -10.71
N THR A 95 14.21 2.09 -10.83
CA THR A 95 13.34 2.62 -9.78
C THR A 95 13.34 1.73 -8.54
N LEU A 96 13.17 0.41 -8.71
CA LEU A 96 13.28 -0.54 -7.61
C LEU A 96 14.63 -0.39 -6.90
N ARG A 97 15.75 -0.39 -7.63
CA ARG A 97 17.09 -0.26 -7.04
C ARG A 97 17.26 1.05 -6.27
N LYS A 98 16.73 2.18 -6.76
CA LYS A 98 16.75 3.46 -6.03
C LYS A 98 15.98 3.35 -4.71
N LYS A 99 14.78 2.77 -4.73
CA LYS A 99 13.96 2.55 -3.52
C LYS A 99 14.65 1.62 -2.52
N LEU A 100 15.23 0.51 -2.98
CA LEU A 100 15.96 -0.41 -2.10
C LEU A 100 17.16 0.28 -1.40
N LYS A 101 17.88 1.16 -2.11
CA LYS A 101 18.96 1.97 -1.51
C LYS A 101 18.42 2.97 -0.47
N GLN A 102 17.32 3.65 -0.78
CA GLN A 102 16.69 4.60 0.13
C GLN A 102 16.33 3.95 1.48
N TYR A 103 15.96 2.68 1.47
CA TYR A 103 15.63 1.90 2.68
C TYR A 103 16.78 1.04 3.21
N ASN A 104 18.01 1.21 2.72
CA ASN A 104 19.19 0.43 3.12
C ASN A 104 19.00 -1.10 3.02
N LEU A 105 18.27 -1.56 2.00
CA LEU A 105 18.05 -2.99 1.74
C LEU A 105 19.13 -3.59 0.84
N ILE A 106 19.97 -2.76 0.20
CA ILE A 106 21.10 -3.11 -0.67
C ILE A 106 22.19 -2.05 -0.67
#